data_AF-X1GRK8-F1
#
_entry.id   AF-X1GRK8-F1
#
_cell.length_a   1.000
_cell.length_b   1.000
_cell.length_c   1.000
_cell.angle_alpha   90.00
_cell.angle_beta   90.00
_cell.angle_gamma   90.00
#
_symmetry.space_group_name_H-M   'P 1'
#
loop_
_entity.id
_entity.type
_entity.pdbx_description
1 polymer ?
#
loop_
_entity_poly.entity_id
_entity_poly.type
_entity_poly.pdbx_seq_one_letter_code
_entity_poly.pdbx_strand_id
1 'polypeptide(L)'
;DPTGYLERFRNETPSLDSTVESYLAESLNCFTRGSLIASVVMLGVASERTFQLLCGSLLNAIADTTEKSKFQKTLDKSAMKPKMDWVLNKIQAMQSESPRPLPDNVNIMLASIFDFIRCQRNDLGHPQEKPPKVTREDAYVNLRIFPSYFKMVNQVIDYFDNNQV
;
A
#
# COMPACT_ATOMS: atom_id res chain seq x y z
N ASP A 1 7.99 14.84 14.81
CA ASP A 1 6.68 15.04 14.18
C ASP A 1 5.88 16.08 14.97
N PRO A 2 5.94 17.37 14.58
CA PRO A 2 5.29 18.45 15.33
C PRO A 2 3.75 18.41 15.27
N THR A 3 3.16 17.54 14.44
CA THR A 3 1.71 17.46 14.25
C THR A 3 1.05 16.24 14.89
N GLY A 4 1.83 15.34 15.50
CA GLY A 4 1.34 14.10 16.11
C GLY A 4 0.78 13.08 15.10
N TYR A 5 1.15 13.19 13.82
CA TYR A 5 0.78 12.26 12.77
C TYR A 5 1.17 10.80 13.09
N LEU A 6 2.45 10.53 13.39
CA LEU A 6 2.95 9.18 13.67
C LEU A 6 2.32 8.60 14.94
N GLU A 7 2.12 9.43 15.95
CA GLU A 7 1.48 9.02 17.19
C GLU A 7 0.03 8.58 16.93
N ARG A 8 -0.76 9.38 16.20
CA ARG A 8 -2.11 8.98 15.79
C ARG A 8 -2.09 7.70 14.96
N PHE A 9 -1.17 7.62 14.00
CA PHE A 9 -1.04 6.46 13.12
C PHE A 9 -0.73 5.16 13.89
N ARG A 10 0.16 5.22 14.89
CA ARG A 10 0.47 4.09 15.79
C ARG A 10 -0.74 3.71 16.65
N ASN A 11 -1.44 4.69 17.22
CA ASN A 11 -2.60 4.43 18.07
C ASN A 11 -3.76 3.79 17.29
N GLU A 12 -3.88 4.10 16.00
CA GLU A 12 -4.87 3.51 15.11
C GLU A 12 -4.45 2.14 14.56
N THR A 13 -3.18 1.72 14.73
CA THR A 13 -2.65 0.48 14.17
C THR A 13 -1.80 -0.32 15.17
N PRO A 14 -2.41 -1.24 15.94
CA PRO A 14 -1.71 -2.01 16.97
C PRO A 14 -0.61 -2.94 16.45
N SER A 15 -0.68 -3.37 15.19
CA SER A 15 0.29 -4.26 14.54
C SER A 15 0.98 -3.58 13.35
N LEU A 16 1.69 -2.49 13.61
CA LEU A 16 2.41 -1.75 12.58
C LEU A 16 3.75 -2.43 12.24
N ASP A 17 3.93 -2.79 10.97
CA ASP A 17 5.22 -3.25 10.45
C ASP A 17 6.28 -2.15 10.59
N SER A 18 7.41 -2.50 11.21
CA SER A 18 8.50 -1.57 11.53
C SER A 18 9.15 -0.96 10.28
N THR A 19 9.11 -1.64 9.14
CA THR A 19 9.61 -1.11 7.86
C THR A 19 8.66 -0.06 7.30
N VAL A 20 7.34 -0.32 7.34
CA VAL A 20 6.33 0.69 6.98
C VAL A 20 6.49 1.95 7.83
N GLU A 21 6.62 1.77 9.15
CA GLU A 21 6.80 2.88 10.08
C GLU A 21 8.05 3.70 9.77
N SER A 22 9.19 3.03 9.54
CA SER A 22 10.46 3.69 9.27
C SER A 22 10.40 4.56 8.01
N TYR A 23 9.84 4.04 6.92
CA TYR A 23 9.70 4.80 5.67
C TYR A 23 8.65 5.92 5.76
N LEU A 24 7.58 5.72 6.52
CA LEU A 24 6.60 6.77 6.79
C LEU A 24 7.21 7.91 7.62
N ALA A 25 7.99 7.57 8.65
CA ALA A 25 8.71 8.55 9.44
C ALA A 25 9.72 9.34 8.59
N GLU A 26 10.45 8.68 7.71
CA GLU A 26 11.39 9.33 6.80
C GLU A 26 10.66 10.24 5.79
N SER A 27 9.51 9.81 5.29
CA SER A 27 8.65 10.64 4.44
C SER A 27 8.25 11.96 5.12
N LEU A 28 7.84 11.89 6.39
CA LEU A 28 7.47 13.06 7.19
C LEU A 28 8.68 13.96 7.50
N ASN A 29 9.83 13.37 7.81
CA ASN A 29 11.08 14.12 8.01
C ASN A 29 11.48 14.90 6.75
N CYS A 30 11.40 14.25 5.58
CA CYS A 30 11.64 14.90 4.29
C CYS A 30 10.63 16.03 4.03
N PHE A 31 9.34 15.81 4.29
CA PHE A 31 8.29 16.82 4.09
C PHE A 31 8.51 18.08 4.95
N THR A 32 8.84 17.86 6.23
CA THR A 32 9.06 18.96 7.19
C THR A 32 10.30 19.79 6.84
N ARG A 33 11.32 19.18 6.22
CA ARG A 33 12.55 19.87 5.75
C ARG A 33 12.45 20.46 4.34
N GLY A 34 11.32 20.28 3.65
CA GLY A 34 11.14 20.77 2.28
C GLY A 34 11.74 19.88 1.19
N SER A 35 12.21 18.68 1.53
CA SER A 35 12.68 17.66 0.59
C SER A 35 11.50 16.88 0.00
N LEU A 36 10.66 17.56 -0.78
CA LEU A 36 9.33 17.06 -1.18
C LEU A 36 9.38 15.83 -2.10
N ILE A 37 10.32 15.77 -3.03
CA ILE A 37 10.53 14.58 -3.89
C ILE A 37 10.85 13.36 -3.03
N ALA A 38 11.83 13.48 -2.12
CA ALA A 38 12.21 12.41 -1.22
C ALA A 38 11.04 11.99 -0.31
N SER A 39 10.23 12.95 0.15
CA SER A 39 9.03 12.66 0.94
C SER A 39 8.06 11.74 0.20
N VAL A 40 7.72 12.06 -1.05
CA VAL A 40 6.80 11.23 -1.85
C VAL A 40 7.41 9.87 -2.17
N VAL A 41 8.72 9.80 -2.48
CA VAL A 41 9.40 8.53 -2.74
C VAL A 41 9.36 7.63 -1.51
N MET A 42 9.70 8.15 -0.32
CA MET A 42 9.69 7.36 0.94
C MET A 42 8.27 6.89 1.29
N LEU A 43 7.24 7.71 1.09
CA LEU A 43 5.86 7.28 1.28
C LEU A 43 5.47 6.15 0.32
N GLY A 44 5.93 6.24 -0.93
CA GLY A 44 5.76 5.20 -1.92
C GLY A 44 6.37 3.87 -1.48
N VAL A 45 7.53 3.88 -0.84
CA VAL A 45 8.15 2.67 -0.28
C VAL A 45 7.33 2.11 0.90
N ALA A 46 6.83 2.97 1.79
CA ALA A 46 5.94 2.54 2.88
C ALA A 46 4.66 1.88 2.35
N SER A 47 4.06 2.47 1.30
CA SER A 47 2.88 1.94 0.61
C SER A 47 3.17 0.61 -0.09
N GLU A 48 4.31 0.51 -0.77
CA GLU A 48 4.73 -0.74 -1.41
C GLU A 48 4.92 -1.87 -0.39
N ARG A 49 5.58 -1.59 0.75
CA ARG A 49 5.74 -2.56 1.83
C ARG A 49 4.38 -2.99 2.41
N THR A 50 3.47 -2.05 2.60
CA THR A 50 2.09 -2.34 3.05
C THR A 50 1.39 -3.32 2.11
N PHE A 51 1.49 -3.10 0.80
CA PHE A 51 0.91 -3.99 -0.20
C PHE A 51 1.60 -5.37 -0.24
N GLN A 52 2.91 -5.44 0.03
CA GLN A 52 3.62 -6.72 0.13
C GLN A 52 3.13 -7.56 1.32
N LEU A 53 2.78 -6.94 2.44
CA LEU A 53 2.18 -7.64 3.59
C LEU A 53 0.82 -8.25 3.21
N LEU A 54 -0.01 -7.49 2.48
CA LEU A 54 -1.27 -7.97 1.92
C LEU A 54 -1.07 -9.18 1.00
N CYS A 55 -0.08 -9.13 0.11
CA CYS A 55 0.28 -10.28 -0.73
C CYS A 55 0.64 -11.51 0.09
N GLY A 56 1.41 -11.35 1.17
CA GLY A 56 1.80 -12.46 2.05
C GLY A 56 0.61 -13.08 2.77
N SER A 57 -0.27 -12.25 3.33
CA SER A 57 -1.50 -12.69 4.01
C SER A 57 -2.43 -13.44 3.03
N LEU A 58 -2.65 -12.89 1.83
CA LEU A 58 -3.44 -13.55 0.79
C LEU A 58 -2.84 -14.90 0.36
N LEU A 59 -1.52 -14.98 0.16
CA LEU A 59 -0.86 -16.25 -0.17
C LEU A 59 -1.12 -17.33 0.89
N ASN A 60 -1.14 -16.95 2.17
CA ASN A 60 -1.43 -17.85 3.27
C ASN A 60 -2.90 -18.28 3.31
N ALA A 61 -3.81 -17.37 2.94
CA ALA A 61 -5.24 -17.60 2.90
C ALA A 61 -5.70 -18.50 1.74
N ILE A 62 -5.00 -18.52 0.61
CA ILE A 62 -5.40 -19.35 -0.55
C ILE A 62 -5.36 -20.85 -0.20
N ALA A 63 -6.52 -21.50 -0.24
CA ALA A 63 -6.66 -22.93 0.04
C ALA A 63 -6.27 -23.80 -1.17
N ASP A 64 -6.61 -23.37 -2.38
CA ASP A 64 -6.30 -24.13 -3.59
C ASP A 64 -4.78 -24.12 -3.86
N THR A 65 -4.17 -25.31 -3.83
CA THR A 65 -2.71 -25.45 -3.96
C THR A 65 -2.20 -25.01 -5.35
N THR A 66 -3.03 -25.16 -6.38
CA THR A 66 -2.67 -24.77 -7.75
C THR A 66 -2.65 -23.26 -7.91
N GLU A 67 -3.68 -22.58 -7.40
CA GLU A 67 -3.79 -21.13 -7.32
C GLU A 67 -2.66 -20.55 -6.48
N LYS A 68 -2.42 -21.10 -5.29
CA LYS A 68 -1.33 -20.69 -4.41
C LYS A 68 0.03 -20.75 -5.10
N SER A 69 0.31 -21.84 -5.83
CA SER A 69 1.53 -21.97 -6.63
C SER A 69 1.64 -20.93 -7.75
N LYS A 70 0.54 -20.63 -8.45
CA LYS A 70 0.52 -19.57 -9.48
C LYS A 70 0.77 -18.19 -8.86
N PHE A 71 0.19 -17.92 -7.70
CA PHE A 71 0.39 -16.66 -7.02
C PHE A 71 1.83 -16.52 -6.50
N GLN A 72 2.40 -17.57 -5.89
CA GLN A 72 3.80 -17.59 -5.47
C GLN A 72 4.74 -17.20 -6.62
N LYS A 73 4.59 -17.81 -7.80
CA LYS A 73 5.38 -17.46 -9.00
C LYS A 73 5.22 -16.00 -9.43
N THR A 74 4.07 -15.40 -9.13
CA THR A 74 3.83 -13.97 -9.38
C THR A 74 4.54 -13.10 -8.34
N LEU A 75 4.59 -13.54 -7.08
CA LEU A 75 5.31 -12.85 -6.00
C LEU A 75 6.83 -12.88 -6.18
N ASP A 76 7.37 -13.92 -6.81
CA ASP A 76 8.80 -14.05 -7.11
C ASP A 76 9.30 -13.01 -8.14
N LYS A 77 8.39 -12.36 -8.88
CA LYS A 77 8.73 -11.28 -9.82
C LYS A 77 9.17 -10.03 -9.05
N SER A 78 10.14 -9.30 -9.58
CA SER A 78 10.57 -8.02 -8.97
C SER A 78 9.51 -6.92 -9.12
N ALA A 79 8.82 -6.87 -10.26
CA ALA A 79 7.83 -5.85 -10.55
C ALA A 79 6.59 -5.96 -9.64
N MET A 80 6.12 -4.83 -9.12
CA MET A 80 4.93 -4.78 -8.26
C MET A 80 3.61 -4.90 -9.04
N LYS A 81 3.55 -4.41 -10.27
CA LYS A 81 2.30 -4.37 -11.05
C LYS A 81 1.64 -5.75 -11.24
N PRO A 82 2.36 -6.83 -11.61
CA PRO A 82 1.77 -8.16 -11.70
C PRO A 82 1.17 -8.66 -10.37
N LYS A 83 1.77 -8.31 -9.24
CA LYS A 83 1.28 -8.69 -7.90
C LYS A 83 0.00 -7.94 -7.58
N MET A 84 -0.01 -6.64 -7.87
CA MET A 84 -1.18 -5.77 -7.72
C MET A 84 -2.36 -6.26 -8.57
N ASP A 85 -2.13 -6.49 -9.86
CA ASP A 85 -3.17 -6.95 -10.78
C ASP A 85 -3.75 -8.31 -10.31
N TRP A 86 -2.91 -9.21 -9.80
CA TRP A 86 -3.37 -10.49 -9.24
C TRP A 86 -4.27 -10.31 -8.01
N VAL A 87 -3.81 -9.54 -7.01
CA VAL A 87 -4.55 -9.28 -5.77
C VAL A 87 -5.90 -8.60 -6.05
N LEU A 88 -5.91 -7.58 -6.92
CA LEU A 88 -7.13 -6.86 -7.28
C LEU A 88 -8.13 -7.77 -8.00
N ASN A 89 -7.67 -8.62 -8.92
CA ASN A 89 -8.54 -9.59 -9.59
C ASN A 89 -9.15 -10.59 -8.59
N LYS A 90 -8.36 -11.10 -7.62
CA LYS A 90 -8.86 -12.00 -6.58
C LYS A 90 -9.92 -11.32 -5.69
N ILE A 91 -9.64 -10.10 -5.23
CA ILE A 91 -10.58 -9.31 -4.42
C ILE A 91 -11.85 -9.00 -5.20
N GLN A 92 -11.74 -8.65 -6.49
CA GLN A 92 -12.89 -8.41 -7.35
C GLN A 92 -13.76 -9.67 -7.52
N ALA A 93 -13.14 -10.83 -7.71
CA ALA A 93 -13.85 -12.10 -7.78
C ALA A 93 -14.61 -12.39 -6.48
N MET A 94 -13.95 -12.26 -5.32
CA MET A 94 -14.58 -12.42 -4.00
C MET A 94 -15.73 -11.43 -3.75
N GLN A 95 -15.60 -10.20 -4.25
CA GLN A 95 -16.64 -9.17 -4.14
C GLN A 95 -17.86 -9.43 -5.04
N SER A 96 -17.74 -10.37 -5.99
CA SER A 96 -18.85 -10.83 -6.82
C SER A 96 -19.66 -11.95 -6.15
N GLU A 97 -19.19 -12.48 -5.01
CA GLU A 97 -19.87 -13.50 -4.21
C GLU A 97 -20.86 -12.88 -3.21
N SER A 98 -21.76 -13.72 -2.67
CA SER A 98 -22.76 -13.31 -1.67
C SER A 98 -22.70 -14.24 -0.45
N PRO A 99 -22.50 -13.72 0.78
CA PRO A 99 -22.30 -12.30 1.11
C PRO A 99 -20.92 -11.77 0.71
N ARG A 100 -20.80 -10.45 0.50
CA ARG A 100 -19.52 -9.80 0.20
C ARG A 100 -18.61 -9.84 1.44
N PRO A 101 -17.36 -10.31 1.32
CA PRO A 101 -16.49 -10.49 2.49
C PRO A 101 -15.80 -9.21 2.98
N LEU A 102 -15.68 -8.20 2.12
CA LEU A 102 -14.92 -6.96 2.39
C LEU A 102 -15.80 -5.72 2.14
N PRO A 103 -15.43 -4.54 2.68
CA PRO A 103 -16.15 -3.30 2.45
C PRO A 103 -16.31 -2.93 0.97
N ASP A 104 -17.43 -2.31 0.59
CA ASP A 104 -17.75 -1.98 -0.80
C ASP A 104 -16.69 -1.12 -1.52
N ASN A 105 -16.01 -0.24 -0.78
CA ASN A 105 -14.99 0.65 -1.33
C ASN A 105 -13.60 0.02 -1.43
N VAL A 106 -13.43 -1.27 -1.09
CA VAL A 106 -12.12 -1.95 -1.08
C VAL A 106 -11.39 -1.84 -2.42
N ASN A 107 -12.11 -2.02 -3.53
CA ASN A 107 -11.53 -1.95 -4.87
C ASN A 107 -11.03 -0.53 -5.19
N ILE A 108 -11.76 0.51 -4.78
CA ILE A 108 -11.34 1.91 -5.01
C ILE A 108 -10.09 2.22 -4.18
N MET A 109 -10.11 1.85 -2.90
CA MET A 109 -9.00 2.12 -1.98
C MET A 109 -7.74 1.36 -2.38
N LEU A 110 -7.86 0.09 -2.76
CA LEU A 110 -6.70 -0.73 -3.13
C LEU A 110 -6.23 -0.50 -4.57
N ALA A 111 -7.13 -0.29 -5.54
CA ALA A 111 -6.71 -0.07 -6.92
C ALA A 111 -6.27 1.37 -7.12
N SER A 112 -7.11 2.35 -6.79
CA SER A 112 -6.87 3.75 -7.17
C SER A 112 -5.82 4.43 -6.28
N ILE A 113 -5.89 4.27 -4.95
CA ILE A 113 -4.96 4.97 -4.06
C ILE A 113 -3.56 4.35 -4.12
N PHE A 114 -3.46 3.01 -4.11
CA PHE A 114 -2.16 2.36 -4.25
C PHE A 114 -1.52 2.70 -5.60
N ASP A 115 -2.26 2.61 -6.71
CA ASP A 115 -1.70 2.91 -8.02
C ASP A 115 -1.29 4.39 -8.15
N PHE A 116 -2.07 5.31 -7.56
CA PHE A 116 -1.71 6.73 -7.47
C PHE A 116 -0.37 6.97 -6.74
N ILE A 117 -0.19 6.35 -5.57
CA ILE A 117 1.06 6.47 -4.80
C ILE A 117 2.22 5.79 -5.55
N ARG A 118 1.99 4.60 -6.13
CA ARG A 118 2.99 3.82 -6.88
C ARG A 118 3.47 4.55 -8.13
N CYS A 119 2.56 5.14 -8.90
CA CYS A 119 2.90 5.90 -10.11
C CYS A 119 3.76 7.11 -9.76
N GLN A 120 3.37 7.91 -8.75
CA GLN A 120 4.20 9.05 -8.32
C GLN A 120 5.59 8.61 -7.84
N ARG A 121 5.68 7.54 -7.05
CA ARG A 121 6.98 6.99 -6.62
C ARG A 121 7.85 6.57 -7.80
N ASN A 122 7.25 5.89 -8.79
CA ASN A 122 7.99 5.44 -9.97
C ASN A 122 8.46 6.63 -10.82
N ASP A 123 7.59 7.60 -11.07
CA ASP A 123 7.93 8.78 -11.86
C ASP A 123 9.07 9.59 -11.20
N LEU A 124 9.01 9.74 -9.88
CA LEU A 124 10.01 10.50 -9.10
C LEU A 124 11.29 9.71 -8.77
N GLY A 125 11.23 8.38 -8.82
CA GLY A 125 12.35 7.49 -8.49
C GLY A 125 13.30 7.20 -9.66
N HIS A 126 12.93 7.57 -10.89
CA HIS A 126 13.74 7.39 -12.09
C HIS A 126 14.30 8.72 -12.59
N PRO A 127 15.54 8.75 -13.12
CA PRO A 127 16.09 9.96 -13.75
C PRO A 127 15.17 10.48 -14.87
N GLN A 128 15.00 11.80 -14.91
CA GLN A 128 14.20 12.49 -15.93
C GLN A 128 15.03 13.61 -16.57
N GLU A 129 14.81 13.86 -17.86
CA GLU A 129 15.45 14.97 -18.60
C GLU A 129 15.15 16.34 -17.99
N LYS A 130 13.94 16.50 -17.45
CA LYS A 130 13.52 17.68 -16.69
C LYS A 130 13.45 17.30 -15.21
N PRO A 131 14.04 18.09 -14.30
CA PRO A 131 13.90 17.86 -12.87
C PRO A 131 12.41 17.83 -12.47
N PRO A 132 11.95 16.79 -11.76
CA PRO A 132 10.57 16.73 -11.31
C PRO A 132 10.26 17.86 -10.34
N LYS A 133 9.03 18.36 -10.38
CA LYS A 133 8.54 19.38 -9.45
C LYS A 133 7.39 18.79 -8.66
N VAL A 134 7.58 18.72 -7.34
CA VAL A 134 6.56 18.31 -6.37
C VAL A 134 6.27 19.53 -5.52
N THR A 135 5.01 19.98 -5.50
CA THR A 135 4.60 21.07 -4.62
C THR A 135 4.39 20.54 -3.20
N ARG A 136 4.37 21.45 -2.22
CA ARG A 136 4.09 21.05 -0.84
C ARG A 136 2.68 20.48 -0.70
N GLU A 137 1.75 20.95 -1.52
CA GLU A 137 0.38 20.44 -1.56
C GLU A 137 0.33 19.01 -2.09
N ASP A 138 1.04 18.70 -3.18
CA ASP A 138 1.12 17.34 -3.73
C ASP A 138 1.64 16.33 -2.68
N ALA A 139 2.74 16.67 -2.02
CA ALA A 139 3.32 15.83 -0.98
C ALA A 139 2.40 15.70 0.25
N TYR A 140 1.69 16.78 0.61
CA TYR A 140 0.75 16.77 1.72
C TYR A 140 -0.49 15.90 1.44
N VAL A 141 -1.04 15.93 0.23
CA VAL A 141 -2.15 15.08 -0.19
C VAL A 141 -1.76 13.60 -0.05
N ASN A 142 -0.58 13.23 -0.54
CA ASN A 142 -0.03 11.89 -0.40
C ASN A 142 0.03 11.43 1.09
N LEU A 143 0.59 12.27 1.96
CA LEU A 143 0.63 12.00 3.40
C LEU A 143 -0.76 11.90 4.03
N ARG A 144 -1.74 12.65 3.52
CA ARG A 144 -3.11 12.68 4.07
C ARG A 144 -3.94 11.46 3.68
N ILE A 145 -3.76 10.92 2.48
CA ILE A 145 -4.50 9.75 1.99
C ILE A 145 -3.94 8.43 2.54
N PHE A 146 -2.65 8.39 2.87
CA PHE A 146 -1.96 7.16 3.28
C PHE A 146 -2.59 6.45 4.49
N PRO A 147 -2.99 7.13 5.59
CA PRO A 147 -3.60 6.45 6.74
C PRO A 147 -4.88 5.70 6.41
N SER A 148 -5.75 6.32 5.60
CA SER A 148 -7.00 5.69 5.17
C SER A 148 -6.75 4.47 4.27
N TYR A 149 -5.77 4.57 3.36
CA TYR A 149 -5.33 3.44 2.54
C TYR A 149 -4.78 2.30 3.41
N PHE A 150 -3.86 2.62 4.32
CA PHE A 150 -3.23 1.66 5.21
C PHE A 150 -4.26 0.93 6.08
N LYS A 151 -5.24 1.66 6.62
CA LYS A 151 -6.36 1.08 7.37
C LYS A 151 -7.16 0.08 6.54
N MET A 152 -7.48 0.40 5.28
CA MET A 152 -8.17 -0.53 4.39
C MET A 152 -7.33 -1.77 4.12
N VAL A 153 -6.03 -1.62 3.85
CA VAL A 153 -5.14 -2.78 3.62
C VAL A 153 -5.13 -3.70 4.85
N ASN A 154 -5.00 -3.14 6.05
CA ASN A 154 -5.03 -3.95 7.27
C ASN A 154 -6.36 -4.67 7.48
N GLN A 155 -7.50 -4.04 7.18
CA GLN A 155 -8.80 -4.74 7.23
C GLN A 155 -8.85 -5.95 6.29
N VAL A 156 -8.21 -5.85 5.12
CA VAL A 156 -8.15 -6.98 4.16
C VAL A 156 -7.15 -8.04 4.63
N ILE A 157 -6.01 -7.63 5.20
CA ILE A 157 -5.06 -8.56 5.84
C ILE A 157 -5.75 -9.32 6.98
N ASP A 158 -6.43 -8.62 7.88
CA ASP A 158 -7.16 -9.22 9.00
C ASP A 158 -8.20 -10.24 8.49
N TYR A 159 -8.88 -9.93 7.39
CA TYR A 159 -9.79 -10.90 6.76
C TYR A 159 -9.06 -12.16 6.30
N PHE A 160 -7.96 -12.02 5.55
CA PHE A 160 -7.19 -13.15 5.03
C PHE A 160 -6.48 -13.96 6.12
N ASP A 161 -6.02 -13.33 7.20
CA ASP A 161 -5.39 -14.03 8.32
C ASP A 161 -6.40 -14.90 9.09
N ASN A 162 -7.70 -14.60 8.99
CA ASN A 162 -8.77 -15.31 9.70
C ASN A 162 -9.65 -16.19 8.80
N ASN A 163 -9.47 -16.16 7.47
CA ASN A 163 -10.32 -16.89 6.52
C ASN A 163 -9.49 -17.54 5.42
N GLN A 164 -9.91 -18.73 4.98
CA GLN A 164 -9.37 -19.36 3.77
C GLN A 164 -10.17 -18.90 2.53
N VAL A 165 -9.48 -18.70 1.40
CA VAL A 165 -10.04 -18.18 0.14
C VAL A 165 -9.56 -18.96 -1.08
#